data_AF-A0A6M1STG9-F1
#
_entry.id   AF-A0A6M1STG9-F1
#
_cell.length_a   1.000
_cell.length_b   1.000
_cell.length_c   1.000
_cell.angle_alpha   90.00
_cell.angle_beta   90.00
_cell.angle_gamma   90.00
#
_symmetry.space_group_name_H-M   'P 1'
#
loop_
_entity.id
_entity.type
_entity.pdbx_description
1 polymer ?
#
loop_
_entity_poly.entity_id
_entity_poly.type
_entity_poly.pdbx_seq_one_letter_code
_entity_poly.pdbx_strand_id
1 'polypeptide(L)'
;DMSEYMEKHSVSRLIGAPPGYVGYDEGGALTEAVRRRPYQVVLFDEIEKAHPDVFNVLLQVLDDGRLTDGQGRTVDFRNTLIIMTSNLGSEFLV
;
A
#
# COMPACT_ATOMS: atom_id res chain seq x y z
N ASP A 1 -5.32 8.25 -1.59
CA ASP A 1 -4.51 9.21 -2.35
C ASP A 1 -3.04 8.94 -2.03
N MET A 2 -2.18 8.77 -3.04
CA MET A 2 -0.75 8.47 -2.85
C MET A 2 0.11 9.70 -2.57
N SER A 3 -0.43 10.91 -2.69
CA SER A 3 0.24 12.13 -2.22
C SER A 3 0.48 12.13 -0.70
N GLU A 4 -0.36 11.44 0.09
CA GLU A 4 -0.15 11.27 1.54
C GLU A 4 1.02 10.33 1.89
N TYR A 5 1.56 9.63 0.90
CA TYR A 5 2.63 8.63 1.04
C TYR A 5 3.94 9.04 0.36
N MET A 6 4.14 10.34 0.11
CA MET A 6 5.34 10.90 -0.52
C MET A 6 6.62 10.75 0.32
N GLU A 7 6.49 10.72 1.65
CA GLU A 7 7.63 10.66 2.55
C GLU A 7 7.91 9.24 3.05
N LYS A 8 9.18 8.90 3.25
CA LYS A 8 9.58 7.56 3.70
C LYS A 8 8.87 7.11 4.98
N HIS A 9 8.75 8.00 5.96
CA HIS A 9 8.12 7.70 7.25
C HIS A 9 6.60 7.51 7.13
N SER A 10 5.98 8.01 6.06
CA SER A 10 4.54 7.84 5.83
C SER A 10 4.18 6.46 5.28
N VAL A 11 5.13 5.76 4.65
CA VAL A 11 4.98 4.39 4.12
C VAL A 11 4.66 3.39 5.23
N SER A 12 5.23 3.56 6.42
CA SER A 12 4.92 2.70 7.57
C SER A 12 3.47 2.81 8.01
N ARG A 13 2.75 3.91 7.72
CA ARG A 13 1.31 4.01 7.98
C ARG A 13 0.50 3.10 7.06
N LEU A 14 1.01 2.77 5.87
CA LEU A 14 0.34 1.90 4.90
C LEU A 14 0.37 0.44 5.35
N ILE A 15 1.52 -0.04 5.84
CA ILE A 15 1.76 -1.46 6.17
C ILE A 15 1.95 -1.74 7.67
N GLY A 16 1.98 -0.72 8.51
CA GLY A 16 2.24 -0.81 9.94
C GLY A 16 3.70 -0.53 10.27
N ALA A 17 3.94 0.15 11.39
CA ALA A 17 5.29 0.37 11.88
C ALA A 17 5.87 -0.94 12.46
N PRO A 18 7.19 -1.14 12.39
CA PRO A 18 7.85 -2.29 13.03
C PRO A 18 7.91 -2.15 14.56
N PRO A 19 8.19 -3.25 15.31
CA PRO A 19 8.28 -3.22 16.77
C PRO A 19 9.27 -2.15 17.25
N GLY A 20 8.85 -1.34 18.23
CA GLY A 20 9.66 -0.27 18.81
C GLY A 20 9.51 1.11 18.16
N TYR A 21 8.65 1.24 17.14
CA TYR A 21 8.31 2.52 16.51
C TYR A 21 6.90 3.00 16.90
N VAL A 22 6.68 4.32 16.88
CA VAL A 22 5.36 4.92 17.10
C VAL A 22 4.39 4.43 16.01
N GLY A 23 3.18 4.02 16.42
CA GLY A 23 2.17 3.44 15.52
C GLY A 23 2.29 1.93 15.32
N TYR A 24 3.16 1.25 16.09
CA TYR A 24 3.27 -0.22 16.04
C TYR A 24 1.92 -0.90 16.28
N ASP A 25 1.15 -0.47 17.28
CA ASP A 25 -0.11 -1.13 17.67
C ASP A 25 -1.29 -0.85 16.72
N GLU A 26 -1.17 0.15 15.84
CA GLU A 26 -2.27 0.60 14.96
C GLU A 26 -2.43 -0.28 13.71
N GLY A 27 -1.41 -1.08 13.37
CA GLY A 27 -1.38 -1.86 12.13
C GLY A 27 -1.26 -0.96 10.89
N GLY A 28 -1.16 -1.59 9.71
CA GLY A 28 -1.13 -0.84 8.45
C GLY A 28 -2.52 -0.52 7.94
N ALA A 29 -2.73 0.70 7.45
CA ALA A 29 -4.01 1.09 6.86
C ALA A 29 -4.44 0.14 5.73
N LEU A 30 -3.52 -0.26 4.86
CA LEU A 30 -3.77 -1.18 3.75
C LEU A 30 -3.94 -2.62 4.24
N THR A 31 -3.02 -3.08 5.08
CA THR A 31 -3.00 -4.47 5.56
C THR A 31 -4.22 -4.78 6.42
N GLU A 32 -4.62 -3.87 7.32
CA GLU A 32 -5.83 -4.02 8.12
C GLU A 32 -7.11 -3.94 7.28
N ALA A 33 -7.18 -3.04 6.29
CA ALA A 33 -8.34 -2.94 5.40
C ALA A 33 -8.58 -4.25 4.65
N VAL A 34 -7.52 -4.84 4.07
CA VAL A 34 -7.61 -6.10 3.32
C VAL A 34 -7.85 -7.29 4.23
N ARG A 35 -7.17 -7.36 5.38
CA ARG A 35 -7.39 -8.42 6.37
C ARG A 35 -8.83 -8.47 6.87
N ARG A 36 -9.46 -7.32 7.09
CA ARG A 36 -10.86 -7.23 7.55
C ARG A 36 -11.87 -7.55 6.44
N ARG A 37 -11.56 -7.25 5.18
CA ARG A 37 -12.43 -7.47 4.01
C ARG A 37 -11.62 -7.96 2.80
N PRO A 38 -11.36 -9.28 2.68
CA PRO A 38 -10.51 -9.79 1.61
C PRO A 38 -11.07 -9.64 0.19
N TYR A 39 -12.38 -9.46 0.05
CA TYR A 39 -13.06 -9.26 -1.24
C TYR A 39 -13.42 -7.78 -1.38
N GLN A 40 -12.53 -7.00 -2.00
CA GLN A 40 -12.74 -5.58 -2.20
C GLN A 40 -11.93 -5.05 -3.38
N VAL A 41 -12.21 -3.80 -3.74
CA VAL A 41 -11.40 -3.02 -4.68
C VAL A 41 -10.54 -2.06 -3.86
N VAL A 42 -9.24 -2.05 -4.10
CA VAL A 42 -8.30 -1.07 -3.54
C VAL A 42 -7.83 -0.17 -4.67
N LEU A 43 -8.08 1.13 -4.53
CA LEU A 43 -7.63 2.16 -5.47
C LEU A 43 -6.41 2.88 -4.90
N PHE A 44 -5.30 2.83 -5.64
CA PHE A 44 -4.14 3.69 -5.44
C PHE A 44 -4.19 4.83 -6.45
N ASP A 45 -4.66 5.98 -5.99
CA ASP A 45 -4.78 7.17 -6.82
C ASP A 45 -3.47 7.97 -6.87
N GLU A 46 -3.13 8.53 -8.03
CA GLU A 46 -1.89 9.29 -8.30
C GLU A 46 -0.61 8.55 -7.88
N ILE A 47 -0.46 7.28 -8.29
CA ILE A 47 0.62 6.41 -7.82
C ILE A 47 2.04 6.96 -8.07
N GLU A 48 2.22 7.82 -9.08
CA GLU A 48 3.48 8.50 -9.36
C GLU A 48 3.95 9.46 -8.26
N LYS A 49 3.06 9.86 -7.35
CA LYS A 49 3.40 10.70 -6.20
C LYS A 49 3.95 9.89 -5.03
N ALA A 50 3.70 8.59 -4.97
CA ALA A 50 4.12 7.76 -3.85
C ALA A 50 5.65 7.72 -3.69
N HIS A 51 6.12 7.58 -2.45
CA HIS A 51 7.52 7.27 -2.20
C HIS A 51 7.91 5.93 -2.86
N PRO A 52 9.13 5.78 -3.42
CA PRO A 52 9.59 4.54 -4.06
C PRO A 52 9.40 3.27 -3.22
N ASP A 53 9.52 3.36 -1.89
CA ASP A 53 9.31 2.21 -0.99
C ASP A 53 7.88 1.65 -1.04
N VAL A 54 6.87 2.44 -1.45
CA VAL A 54 5.51 1.93 -1.69
C VAL A 54 5.51 0.90 -2.82
N PHE A 55 6.31 1.11 -3.87
CA PHE A 55 6.41 0.15 -4.97
C PHE A 55 7.02 -1.17 -4.52
N ASN A 56 7.96 -1.17 -3.56
CA ASN A 56 8.50 -2.43 -3.01
C ASN A 56 7.41 -3.26 -2.32
N VAL A 57 6.51 -2.60 -1.58
CA VAL A 57 5.33 -3.23 -0.98
C VAL A 57 4.39 -3.78 -2.06
N LEU A 58 4.10 -2.98 -3.09
CA LEU A 58 3.22 -3.38 -4.18
C LEU A 58 3.80 -4.53 -5.01
N LEU A 59 5.11 -4.56 -5.24
CA LEU A 59 5.78 -5.65 -5.96
C LEU A 59 5.56 -6.99 -5.25
N GLN A 60 5.68 -7.02 -3.92
CA GLN A 60 5.40 -8.23 -3.14
C GLN A 60 3.94 -8.70 -3.32
N VAL A 61 2.99 -7.76 -3.31
CA VAL A 61 1.57 -8.06 -3.50
C VAL A 61 1.28 -8.56 -4.92
N LEU A 62 1.88 -7.94 -5.93
CA LEU A 62 1.65 -8.27 -7.34
C LEU A 62 2.32 -9.57 -7.77
N ASP A 63 3.41 -9.98 -7.09
CA ASP A 63 4.11 -11.24 -7.35
C ASP A 63 3.46 -12.42 -6.58
N ASP A 64 3.43 -12.34 -5.24
CA ASP A 64 3.00 -13.45 -4.38
C ASP A 64 1.51 -13.43 -4.04
N GLY A 65 0.79 -12.34 -4.33
CA GLY A 65 -0.59 -12.14 -3.88
C GLY A 65 -0.71 -11.99 -2.36
N ARG A 66 0.39 -11.67 -1.66
CA ARG A 66 0.46 -11.58 -0.20
C ARG A 66 1.37 -10.46 0.24
N LEU A 67 1.13 -9.94 1.43
CA LEU A 67 1.97 -8.92 2.06
C LEU A 67 2.17 -9.24 3.53
N THR A 68 3.41 -9.18 4.01
CA THR A 68 3.70 -9.27 5.43
C THR A 68 3.83 -7.87 6.01
N ASP A 69 3.00 -7.58 7.01
CA ASP A 69 2.91 -6.28 7.65
C ASP A 69 4.07 -6.04 8.66
N GLY A 70 4.17 -4.83 9.19
CA GLY A 70 5.21 -4.48 10.18
C GLY A 70 5.16 -5.28 11.48
N GLN A 71 4.04 -5.96 11.77
CA GLN A 71 3.85 -6.83 12.94
C GLN A 71 4.17 -8.30 12.62
N GLY A 72 4.63 -8.61 11.40
CA GLY A 72 4.93 -9.97 10.95
C GLY A 72 3.70 -10.78 10.56
N ARG A 73 2.52 -10.16 10.39
CA ARG A 73 1.29 -10.83 9.94
C ARG A 73 1.24 -10.84 8.42
N THR A 74 1.00 -12.01 7.83
CA THR A 74 0.80 -12.13 6.38
C THR A 74 -0.67 -11.95 6.03
N VAL A 75 -0.96 -10.99 5.16
CA VAL A 75 -2.28 -10.67 4.61
C VAL A 75 -2.39 -11.17 3.18
N ASP A 76 -3.52 -11.79 2.84
CA ASP A 76 -3.80 -12.35 1.51
C ASP A 76 -4.56 -11.35 0.63
N PHE A 77 -4.02 -11.07 -0.54
CA PHE A 77 -4.56 -10.12 -1.53
C PHE A 77 -5.16 -10.84 -2.76
N ARG A 78 -5.15 -12.17 -2.82
CA ARG A 78 -5.60 -12.92 -4.02
C ARG A 78 -7.06 -12.68 -4.43
N ASN A 79 -7.89 -12.17 -3.53
CA ASN A 79 -9.29 -11.82 -3.80
C ASN A 79 -9.54 -10.29 -3.83
N THR A 80 -8.48 -9.50 -3.79
CA THR A 80 -8.53 -8.04 -3.81
C THR A 80 -8.21 -7.54 -5.22
N LEU A 81 -9.12 -6.77 -5.83
CA LEU A 81 -8.83 -6.10 -7.09
C LEU A 81 -8.05 -4.82 -6.79
N ILE A 82 -6.81 -4.74 -7.27
CA ILE A 82 -5.98 -3.54 -7.15
C ILE A 82 -6.12 -2.71 -8.44
N ILE A 83 -6.47 -1.44 -8.28
CA ILE A 83 -6.50 -0.45 -9.35
C ILE A 83 -5.49 0.64 -9.01
N MET A 84 -4.66 1.01 -9.97
CA MET A 84 -3.72 2.13 -9.86
C MET A 84 -4.02 3.13 -10.98
N THR A 85 -4.06 4.41 -10.64
CA THR A 85 -4.19 5.51 -11.61
C THR A 85 -2.92 6.35 -11.58
N SER A 86 -2.60 6.98 -12.71
CA SER A 86 -1.45 7.88 -12.80
C SER A 86 -1.70 9.01 -13.79
N ASN A 87 -1.24 10.21 -13.44
CA ASN A 87 -1.31 11.39 -14.31
C ASN A 87 -0.02 11.63 -15.12
N LEU A 88 0.95 10.72 -15.10
CA LEU A 88 2.20 10.83 -15.86
C LEU A 88 1.98 11.01 -17.37
N GLY A 89 0.91 10.44 -17.91
CA GLY A 89 0.58 10.53 -19.33
C GLY A 89 -0.15 11.81 -19.75
N SER A 90 -0.48 12.70 -18.80
CA SER A 90 -1.34 13.87 -19.07
C SER A 90 -0.74 14.84 -20.10
N GLU A 91 0.58 14.94 -20.17
CA GLU A 91 1.29 15.75 -21.16
C GLU A 91 1.15 15.25 -22.61
N PHE A 92 0.72 14.00 -22.81
CA PHE A 92 0.50 13.40 -24.13
C PHE A 92 -0.95 13.48 -24.60
N LEU A 93 -1.86 14.03 -23.79
CA LEU A 93 -3.30 14.16 -24.09
C LEU A 93 -3.66 15.48 -24.80
N VAL A 94 -2.66 16.21 -25.31
CA VAL A 94 -2.80 17.50 -26.01
C VAL A 94 -3.48 17.35 -27.36
#